data_AF-A0A433ZTZ7-F1
#
_entry.id   AF-A0A433ZTZ7-F1
#
_cell.length_a   1.000
_cell.length_b   1.000
_cell.length_c   1.000
_cell.angle_alpha   90.00
_cell.angle_beta   90.00
_cell.angle_gamma   90.00
#
_symmetry.space_group_name_H-M   'P 1'
#
loop_
_entity.id
_entity.type
_entity.pdbx_description
1 polymer ?
#
loop_
_entity_poly.entity_id
_entity_poly.type
_entity_poly.pdbx_seq_one_letter_code
_entity_poly.pdbx_strand_id
1 'polypeptide(L)'
;MKDNQVSIQTTINLHDIYQHVLTLSEELVTLAKNSEWDDLIARETDYVCAVEHLTQLSHELEKEQPVTGELVEVLQAIIENERVTKIYLQDHLNFLSKEIKQLDQQRVINKSYGQFSDPDYSINVKPVE
;
A
#
# COMPACT_ATOMS: atom_id res chain seq x y z
N MET A 1 36.95 -5.73 -43.33
CA MET A 1 36.85 -4.61 -42.38
C MET A 1 35.46 -4.00 -42.44
N LYS A 2 34.59 -4.46 -41.54
CA LYS A 2 33.59 -3.66 -40.83
C LYS A 2 32.80 -4.67 -39.99
N ASP A 3 33.33 -4.88 -38.79
CA ASP A 3 32.66 -5.52 -37.68
C ASP A 3 31.42 -4.70 -37.37
N ASN A 4 30.32 -5.03 -38.05
CA ASN A 4 29.01 -4.53 -37.71
C ASN A 4 28.52 -5.37 -36.52
N GLN A 5 29.14 -5.15 -35.37
CA GLN A 5 28.57 -5.43 -34.07
C GLN A 5 27.35 -4.53 -33.91
N VAL A 6 26.27 -4.87 -34.61
CA VAL A 6 24.91 -4.55 -34.16
C VAL A 6 24.67 -5.49 -32.99
N SER A 7 25.41 -5.24 -31.90
CA SER A 7 25.03 -5.66 -30.58
C SER A 7 23.90 -4.73 -30.17
N ILE A 8 22.74 -4.92 -30.81
CA ILE A 8 21.45 -4.72 -30.15
C ILE A 8 21.33 -5.83 -29.10
N GLN A 9 22.30 -5.88 -28.19
CA GLN A 9 22.05 -6.40 -26.87
C GLN A 9 21.03 -5.42 -26.31
N THR A 10 19.81 -5.90 -26.17
CA THR A 10 18.91 -5.48 -25.11
C THR A 10 19.67 -5.65 -23.79
N THR A 11 20.65 -4.77 -23.53
CA THR A 11 21.29 -4.65 -22.23
C THR A 11 20.21 -4.02 -21.37
N ILE A 12 19.45 -4.85 -20.69
CA ILE A 12 18.64 -4.39 -19.56
C ILE A 12 19.67 -3.76 -18.62
N ASN A 13 19.77 -2.42 -18.64
CA ASN A 13 20.73 -1.73 -17.79
C ASN A 13 20.18 -1.79 -16.38
N LEU A 14 21.05 -2.15 -15.43
CA LEU A 14 20.70 -2.18 -14.01
C LEU A 14 19.99 -0.88 -13.58
N HIS A 15 20.52 0.25 -14.04
CA HIS A 15 19.97 1.58 -13.83
C HIS A 15 18.51 1.73 -14.28
N ASP A 16 18.14 1.21 -15.45
CA ASP A 16 16.78 1.32 -15.98
C ASP A 16 15.77 0.55 -15.11
N ILE A 17 16.18 -0.58 -14.53
CA ILE A 17 15.35 -1.37 -13.60
C ILE A 17 15.16 -0.60 -12.28
N TYR A 18 16.24 -0.05 -11.73
CA TYR A 18 16.18 0.76 -10.51
C TYR A 18 15.29 2.00 -10.70
N GLN A 19 15.41 2.68 -11.83
CA GLN A 19 14.58 3.82 -12.19
C GLN A 19 13.09 3.43 -12.30
N HIS A 20 12.82 2.25 -12.87
CA HIS A 20 11.46 1.73 -12.98
C HIS A 20 10.83 1.47 -11.62
N VAL A 21 11.55 0.77 -10.72
CA VAL A 21 11.07 0.52 -9.34
C VAL A 21 10.89 1.82 -8.57
N LEU A 22 11.79 2.80 -8.74
CA LEU A 22 11.64 4.13 -8.14
C LEU A 22 10.35 4.80 -8.60
N THR A 23 10.08 4.82 -9.92
CA THR A 23 8.86 5.42 -10.49
C THR A 23 7.60 4.77 -9.92
N LEU A 24 7.59 3.44 -9.81
CA LEU A 24 6.47 2.71 -9.19
C LEU A 24 6.32 3.06 -7.70
N SER A 25 7.42 3.19 -6.96
CA SER A 25 7.38 3.59 -5.55
C SER A 25 6.79 4.99 -5.35
N GLU A 26 7.10 5.94 -6.24
CA GLU A 26 6.56 7.31 -6.23
C GLU A 26 5.08 7.34 -6.60
N GLU A 27 4.66 6.49 -7.56
CA GLU A 27 3.25 6.29 -7.91
C GLU A 27 2.47 5.79 -6.68
N LEU A 28 2.98 4.78 -5.98
CA LEU A 28 2.36 4.26 -4.75
C LEU A 28 2.23 5.32 -3.65
N VAL A 29 3.27 6.14 -3.44
CA VAL A 29 3.21 7.26 -2.47
C VAL A 29 2.13 8.27 -2.87
N THR A 30 1.99 8.54 -4.17
CA THR A 30 0.98 9.48 -4.69
C THR A 30 -0.43 8.94 -4.48
N LEU A 31 -0.68 7.67 -4.80
CA LEU A 31 -1.95 6.99 -4.55
C LEU A 31 -2.30 6.97 -3.05
N ALA A 32 -1.32 6.70 -2.19
CA ALA A 32 -1.48 6.72 -0.74
C ALA A 32 -1.89 8.11 -0.21
N LYS A 33 -1.26 9.16 -0.73
CA LYS A 33 -1.61 10.56 -0.39
C LYS A 33 -3.00 10.95 -0.86
N ASN A 34 -3.40 10.48 -2.04
CA ASN A 34 -4.72 10.75 -2.62
C ASN A 34 -5.84 9.89 -1.99
N SER A 35 -5.50 8.96 -1.08
CA SER A 35 -6.44 8.00 -0.49
C SER A 35 -7.11 7.08 -1.52
N GLU A 36 -6.44 6.82 -2.64
CA GLU A 36 -6.88 5.91 -3.72
C GLU A 36 -6.44 4.47 -3.40
N TRP A 37 -7.06 3.87 -2.37
CA TRP A 37 -6.60 2.59 -1.81
C TRP A 37 -6.82 1.40 -2.74
N ASP A 38 -7.92 1.38 -3.51
CA ASP A 38 -8.20 0.28 -4.43
C ASP A 38 -7.15 0.22 -5.56
N ASP A 39 -6.76 1.38 -6.09
CA ASP A 39 -5.72 1.50 -7.11
C ASP A 39 -4.32 1.21 -6.53
N LEU A 40 -4.06 1.62 -5.28
CA LEU A 40 -2.83 1.29 -4.57
C LEU A 40 -2.66 -0.23 -4.42
N ILE A 41 -3.71 -0.96 -4.04
CA ILE A 41 -3.68 -2.42 -3.90
C ILE A 41 -3.47 -3.09 -5.25
N ALA A 42 -4.11 -2.59 -6.31
CA ALA A 42 -3.93 -3.12 -7.66
C ALA A 42 -2.46 -2.99 -8.13
N ARG A 43 -1.82 -1.84 -7.84
CA ARG A 43 -0.42 -1.57 -8.22
C ARG A 43 0.61 -2.16 -7.27
N GLU A 44 0.25 -2.54 -6.06
CA GLU A 44 1.14 -3.24 -5.12
C GLU A 44 1.70 -4.53 -5.73
N THR A 45 0.86 -5.30 -6.43
CA THR A 45 1.28 -6.57 -7.07
C THR A 45 2.37 -6.34 -8.12
N ASP A 46 2.20 -5.29 -8.94
CA ASP A 46 3.19 -4.91 -9.96
C ASP A 46 4.50 -4.43 -9.33
N TYR A 47 4.41 -3.64 -8.25
CA TYR A 47 5.57 -3.17 -7.51
C TYR A 47 6.36 -4.32 -6.89
N VAL A 48 5.69 -5.26 -6.21
CA VAL A 48 6.34 -6.43 -5.61
C VAL A 48 7.03 -7.28 -6.67
N CYS A 49 6.38 -7.51 -7.81
CA CYS A 49 6.98 -8.22 -8.94
C CYS A 49 8.21 -7.49 -9.49
N ALA A 50 8.15 -6.16 -9.61
CA ALA A 50 9.28 -5.34 -10.07
C ALA A 50 10.46 -5.38 -9.08
N VAL A 51 10.21 -5.34 -7.78
CA VAL A 51 11.23 -5.48 -6.73
C VAL A 51 11.84 -6.89 -6.74
N GLU A 52 11.05 -7.93 -6.91
CA GLU A 52 11.55 -9.31 -7.05
C GLU A 52 12.48 -9.44 -8.25
N HIS A 53 12.06 -8.93 -9.42
CA HIS A 53 12.90 -8.90 -10.62
C HIS A 53 14.19 -8.08 -10.40
N LEU A 54 14.09 -6.93 -9.73
CA LEU A 54 15.25 -6.11 -9.38
C LEU A 54 16.24 -6.89 -8.52
N THR A 55 15.78 -7.60 -7.48
CA THR A 55 16.67 -8.34 -6.58
C THR A 55 17.36 -9.51 -7.28
N GLN A 56 16.65 -10.24 -8.15
CA GLN A 56 17.21 -11.34 -8.93
C GLN A 56 18.30 -10.81 -9.89
N LEU A 57 17.99 -9.77 -10.66
CA LEU A 57 18.92 -9.20 -11.63
C LEU A 57 20.09 -8.48 -10.97
N SER A 58 19.88 -7.82 -9.84
CA SER A 58 20.97 -7.20 -9.08
C SER A 58 21.97 -8.24 -8.59
N HIS A 59 21.50 -9.42 -8.14
CA HIS A 59 22.39 -10.50 -7.70
C HIS A 59 23.20 -11.12 -8.85
N GLU A 60 22.62 -11.17 -10.06
CA GLU A 60 23.31 -11.64 -11.25
C GLU A 60 24.32 -10.59 -11.76
N LEU A 61 23.95 -9.32 -11.80
CA LEU A 61 24.79 -8.23 -12.29
C LEU A 61 25.87 -7.78 -11.29
N GLU A 62 25.71 -7.97 -9.97
CA GLU A 62 26.76 -7.67 -8.98
C GLU A 62 28.07 -8.42 -9.26
N LYS A 63 28.00 -9.55 -9.96
CA LYS A 63 29.16 -10.35 -10.39
C LYS A 63 29.88 -9.73 -11.59
N GLU A 64 29.19 -8.90 -12.37
CA GLU A 64 29.69 -8.33 -13.64
C GLU A 64 29.97 -6.83 -13.56
N GLN A 65 29.26 -6.07 -12.72
CA GLN A 65 29.43 -4.63 -12.53
C GLN A 65 29.43 -4.23 -11.05
N PRO A 66 30.36 -3.36 -10.62
CA PRO A 66 30.38 -2.84 -9.27
C PRO A 66 29.20 -1.89 -9.03
N VAL A 67 28.54 -2.04 -7.88
CA VAL A 67 27.49 -1.14 -7.42
C VAL A 67 28.06 0.28 -7.28
N THR A 68 27.43 1.26 -7.94
CA THR A 68 27.81 2.67 -7.89
C THR A 68 27.07 3.41 -6.78
N GLY A 69 27.63 4.53 -6.31
CA GLY A 69 26.99 5.37 -5.28
C GLY A 69 25.60 5.90 -5.68
N GLU A 70 25.40 6.17 -6.97
CA GLU A 70 24.11 6.59 -7.52
C GLU A 70 23.01 5.54 -7.33
N LEU A 71 23.32 4.26 -7.54
CA LEU A 71 22.36 3.16 -7.32
C LEU A 71 21.98 3.02 -5.84
N VAL A 72 22.93 3.30 -4.94
CA VAL A 72 22.67 3.32 -3.49
C VAL A 72 21.73 4.46 -3.12
N GLU A 73 21.87 5.64 -3.73
CA GLU A 73 20.95 6.76 -3.52
C GLU A 73 19.53 6.43 -4.01
N VAL A 74 19.40 5.80 -5.17
CA VAL A 74 18.09 5.37 -5.70
C VAL A 74 17.43 4.33 -4.77
N LEU A 75 18.20 3.37 -4.26
CA LEU A 75 17.72 2.41 -3.25
C LEU A 75 17.23 3.09 -1.98
N GLN A 76 17.98 4.07 -1.47
CA GLN A 76 17.58 4.83 -0.29
C GLN A 76 16.27 5.58 -0.53
N ALA A 77 16.09 6.17 -1.72
CA ALA A 77 14.84 6.83 -2.10
C ALA A 77 13.66 5.85 -2.14
N ILE A 78 13.83 4.66 -2.72
CA ILE A 78 12.80 3.60 -2.73
C ILE A 78 12.42 3.21 -1.30
N ILE A 79 13.40 2.96 -0.43
CA ILE A 79 13.16 2.58 0.99
C ILE A 79 12.40 3.68 1.74
N GLU A 80 12.73 4.95 1.52
CA GLU A 80 12.03 6.06 2.15
C GLU A 80 10.59 6.18 1.62
N ASN A 81 10.38 5.98 0.32
CA ASN A 81 9.04 5.95 -0.28
C ASN A 81 8.18 4.82 0.31
N GLU A 82 8.74 3.62 0.48
CA GLU A 82 8.05 2.51 1.17
C GLU A 82 7.67 2.87 2.61
N ARG A 83 8.59 3.49 3.36
CA ARG A 83 8.34 3.92 4.74
C ARG A 83 7.16 4.89 4.81
N VAL A 84 7.11 5.84 3.88
CA VAL A 84 6.04 6.84 3.78
C VAL A 84 4.70 6.16 3.44
N THR A 85 4.65 5.32 2.41
CA THR A 85 3.43 4.58 2.03
C THR A 85 2.88 3.76 3.20
N LYS A 86 3.77 3.09 3.95
CA LYS A 86 3.39 2.30 5.12
C LYS A 86 2.75 3.14 6.24
N ILE A 87 3.23 4.36 6.45
CA ILE A 87 2.64 5.27 7.45
C ILE A 87 1.23 5.66 7.04
N TYR A 88 1.03 6.06 5.78
CA TYR A 88 -0.30 6.41 5.27
C TYR A 88 -1.28 5.24 5.39
N LEU A 89 -0.84 4.04 5.02
CA LEU A 89 -1.67 2.83 5.13
C LEU A 89 -2.04 2.52 6.59
N GLN A 90 -1.08 2.66 7.51
CA GLN A 90 -1.33 2.44 8.94
C GLN A 90 -2.30 3.47 9.52
N ASP A 91 -2.20 4.74 9.13
CA ASP A 91 -3.11 5.79 9.54
C ASP A 91 -4.53 5.56 9.01
N HIS A 92 -4.66 5.11 7.76
CA HIS A 92 -5.95 4.75 7.18
C HIS A 92 -6.59 3.55 7.91
N LEU A 93 -5.81 2.51 8.21
CA LEU A 93 -6.29 1.36 9.01
C LEU A 93 -6.74 1.78 10.42
N ASN A 94 -6.01 2.70 11.06
CA ASN A 94 -6.39 3.24 12.36
C ASN A 94 -7.71 4.02 12.28
N PHE A 95 -7.89 4.82 11.22
CA PHE A 95 -9.13 5.53 10.96
C PHE A 95 -10.30 4.55 10.77
N LEU A 96 -10.18 3.55 9.88
CA LEU A 96 -11.20 2.54 9.67
C LEU A 96 -11.53 1.76 10.95
N SER A 97 -10.53 1.38 11.73
CA SER A 97 -10.75 0.69 13.01
C SER A 97 -11.55 1.53 13.99
N LYS A 98 -11.30 2.85 14.05
CA LYS A 98 -12.04 3.77 14.89
C LYS A 98 -13.49 3.90 14.42
N GLU A 99 -13.71 4.05 13.11
CA GLU A 99 -15.06 4.17 12.54
C GLU A 99 -15.89 2.90 12.78
N ILE A 100 -15.31 1.72 12.59
CA ILE A 100 -15.99 0.44 12.88
C ILE A 100 -16.40 0.36 14.35
N LYS A 101 -15.50 0.73 15.28
CA LYS A 101 -15.82 0.75 16.72
C LYS A 101 -16.97 1.70 17.04
N GLN A 102 -17.04 2.86 16.39
CA GLN A 102 -18.14 3.80 16.57
C GLN A 102 -19.46 3.24 16.03
N LEU A 103 -19.44 2.62 14.85
CA LEU A 103 -20.62 1.98 14.26
C LEU A 103 -21.15 0.83 15.13
N ASP A 104 -20.26 0.03 15.72
CA ASP A 104 -20.65 -1.02 16.66
C ASP A 104 -21.31 -0.45 17.92
N GLN A 105 -20.75 0.63 18.48
CA GLN A 105 -21.37 1.33 19.61
C GLN A 105 -22.74 1.90 19.22
N GLN A 106 -22.87 2.48 18.03
CA GLN A 106 -24.14 2.99 17.53
C GLN A 106 -25.15 1.86 17.31
N ARG A 107 -24.73 0.71 16.81
CA ARG A 107 -25.58 -0.48 16.64
C ARG A 107 -26.04 -1.02 18.00
N VAL A 108 -25.17 -1.06 19.00
CA VAL A 108 -25.53 -1.46 20.36
C VAL A 108 -26.57 -0.50 20.96
N ILE A 109 -26.34 0.81 20.86
CA ILE A 109 -27.29 1.84 21.31
C ILE A 109 -28.63 1.70 20.58
N ASN A 110 -28.61 1.63 19.25
CA ASN A 110 -29.82 1.49 18.44
C ASN A 110 -30.57 0.20 18.78
N LYS A 111 -29.88 -0.92 18.97
CA LYS A 111 -30.49 -2.18 19.42
C LYS A 111 -31.10 -2.05 20.82
N SER A 112 -30.41 -1.42 21.76
CA SER A 112 -30.90 -1.23 23.12
C SER A 112 -32.14 -0.34 23.16
N TYR A 113 -32.18 0.75 22.39
CA TYR A 113 -33.35 1.64 22.35
C TYR A 113 -34.48 1.14 21.43
N GLY A 114 -34.15 0.42 20.35
CA GLY A 114 -35.11 -0.18 19.42
C GLY A 114 -36.00 -1.24 20.07
N GLN A 115 -35.50 -1.93 21.11
CA GLN A 115 -36.28 -2.88 21.92
C GLN A 115 -37.35 -2.23 22.79
N PHE A 116 -37.24 -0.93 23.10
CA PHE A 116 -38.25 -0.20 23.89
C PHE A 116 -39.33 0.47 23.05
N SER A 117 -39.16 0.49 21.72
CA SER A 117 -40.16 1.00 20.77
C SER A 117 -41.14 -0.06 20.27
N ASP A 118 -41.01 -1.31 20.72
CA ASP A 118 -42.01 -2.36 20.49
C ASP A 118 -43.25 -2.06 21.37
N PRO A 119 -44.46 -1.89 20.80
CA PRO A 119 -45.66 -1.47 21.54
C PRO A 119 -46.15 -2.49 22.58
N ASP A 120 -45.56 -3.67 22.65
CA ASP A 120 -45.91 -4.72 23.63
C ASP A 120 -45.29 -4.47 25.02
N TYR A 121 -44.35 -3.52 25.16
CA TYR A 121 -43.95 -2.97 26.46
C TYR A 121 -44.90 -1.86 26.92
N SER A 122 -46.19 -2.17 26.95
CA SER A 122 -47.13 -1.39 27.75
C SER A 122 -46.81 -1.64 29.22
N ILE A 123 -46.12 -0.69 29.87
CA ILE A 123 -45.93 -0.70 31.33
C ILE A 123 -47.33 -0.69 31.96
N ASN A 124 -47.84 -1.87 32.30
CA ASN A 124 -49.05 -2.01 33.10
C ASN A 124 -48.67 -1.65 34.55
N VAL A 125 -48.64 -0.34 34.81
CA VAL A 125 -48.67 0.21 36.16
C VAL A 125 -50.03 -0.14 36.76
N LYS A 126 -50.12 -1.30 37.42
CA LYS A 126 -51.22 -1.54 38.35
C LYS A 126 -51.13 -0.47 39.45
N PRO A 127 -52.21 0.28 39.72
CA PRO A 127 -52.25 1.19 40.84
C PRO A 127 -52.10 0.37 42.12
N VAL A 128 -51.26 0.85 43.03
CA VAL A 128 -51.16 0.33 44.38
C VAL A 128 -52.47 0.64 45.09
N GLU A 129 -53.17 -0.40 45.55
CA GLU A 129 -54.33 -0.31 46.44
C GLU A 129 -54.00 -1.09 47.73
#